data_AF-F6GSE3-F1
#
_entry.id   AF-F6GSE3-F1
#
_cell.length_a   1.000
_cell.length_b   1.000
_cell.length_c   1.000
_cell.angle_alpha   90.00
_cell.angle_beta   90.00
_cell.angle_gamma   90.00
#
_symmetry.space_group_name_H-M   'P 1'
#
loop_
_entity.id
_entity.type
_entity.pdbx_description
1 polymer ?
#
loop_
_entity_poly.entity_id
_entity_poly.type
_entity_poly.pdbx_seq_one_letter_code
_entity_poly.pdbx_strand_id
1 'polypeptide(L)' 'RDMLWLREQGHPVDGFELSELAITQFFDENNLSAERSEVGPYQCHRHADLRIYQGDFFAAPELGQRYRLV' A
#
# COMPACT_ATOMS: atom_id res chain seq x y z
N ARG A 1 -11.75 -0.23 -2.11
CA ARG A 1 -12.65 0.94 -2.28
C ARG A 1 -12.26 2.10 -1.39
N ASP A 2 -12.18 1.91 -0.06
CA ASP A 2 -11.86 3.01 0.87
C ASP A 2 -10.50 3.66 0.63
N MET A 3 -9.47 2.85 0.33
CA MET A 3 -8.14 3.35 -0.02
C MET A 3 -8.14 4.29 -1.23
N LEU A 4 -8.94 4.00 -2.27
CA LEU A 4 -9.03 4.85 -3.45
C LEU A 4 -9.83 6.11 -3.17
N TRP A 5 -10.92 5.99 -2.40
CA TRP A 5 -11.72 7.13 -1.99
C TRP A 5 -10.87 8.13 -1.18
N LEU A 6 -10.09 7.66 -0.20
CA LEU A 6 -9.16 8.51 0.57
C LEU A 6 -8.14 9.22 -0.32
N ARG A 7 -7.56 8.49 -1.29
CA ARG A 7 -6.64 9.07 -2.28
C ARG A 7 -7.31 10.14 -3.13
N GLU A 8 -8.55 9.91 -3.58
CA GLU A 8 -9.34 10.89 -4.34
C GLU A 8 -9.67 12.14 -3.52
N GLN A 9 -9.73 12.04 -2.20
CA GLN A 9 -9.82 13.21 -1.31
C GLN A 9 -8.48 13.93 -1.10
N GLY A 10 -7.40 13.48 -1.75
CA GLY A 10 -6.06 14.08 -1.65
C GLY A 10 -5.23 13.57 -0.46
N HIS A 11 -5.62 12.46 0.16
CA HIS A 11 -4.84 11.85 1.24
C HIS A 11 -3.91 10.76 0.69
N PRO A 12 -2.59 10.82 0.92
CA PRO A 12 -1.71 9.68 0.68
C PRO A 12 -2.13 8.48 1.52
N VAL A 13 -2.09 7.27 0.93
CA VAL A 13 -2.55 6.05 1.58
C VAL A 13 -1.45 4.99 1.56
N ASP A 14 -1.14 4.47 2.74
CA ASP A 14 -0.30 3.29 2.92
C ASP A 14 -1.18 2.15 3.46
N GLY A 15 -1.35 1.12 2.63
CA GLY A 15 -1.95 -0.15 3.00
C GLY A 15 -0.89 -1.21 3.32
N PHE A 16 -1.26 -2.16 4.16
CA PHE A 16 -0.44 -3.33 4.48
C PHE A 16 -1.30 -4.58 4.30
N GLU A 17 -0.80 -5.53 3.52
CA GLU A 17 -1.53 -6.75 3.19
C GLU A 17 -0.53 -7.91 3.07
N LEU A 18 -0.86 -9.09 3.60
CA LEU A 18 0.03 -10.26 3.55
C LEU A 18 -0.11 -11.01 2.21
N SER A 19 -1.32 -11.02 1.65
CA SER A 19 -1.68 -11.81 0.47
C SER A 19 -1.34 -11.09 -0.83
N GLU A 20 -0.33 -11.58 -1.56
CA GLU A 20 -0.03 -11.13 -2.92
C GLU A 20 -1.24 -11.18 -3.85
N LEU A 21 -2.09 -12.21 -3.69
CA LEU A 21 -3.30 -12.37 -4.46
C LEU A 21 -4.27 -11.21 -4.22
N ALA A 22 -4.49 -10.82 -2.96
CA ALA A 22 -5.39 -9.73 -2.62
C ALA A 22 -4.86 -8.37 -3.15
N ILE A 23 -3.54 -8.16 -3.08
CA ILE A 23 -2.89 -6.97 -3.64
C ILE A 23 -3.09 -6.93 -5.15
N THR A 24 -2.78 -8.02 -5.85
CA THR A 24 -2.92 -8.12 -7.31
C THR A 24 -4.36 -7.89 -7.74
N GLN A 25 -5.32 -8.57 -7.11
CA GLN A 25 -6.75 -8.38 -7.35
C GLN A 25 -7.18 -6.94 -7.12
N PHE A 26 -6.71 -6.28 -6.06
CA PHE A 26 -7.04 -4.89 -5.79
C PHE A 26 -6.59 -3.96 -6.94
N PHE A 27 -5.38 -4.13 -7.47
CA PHE A 27 -4.90 -3.30 -8.59
C PHE A 27 -5.65 -3.61 -9.88
N ASP A 28 -5.87 -4.90 -10.19
CA ASP A 28 -6.55 -5.35 -11.41
C ASP A 28 -8.02 -4.89 -11.44
N GLU A 29 -8.77 -5.11 -10.36
CA GLU A 29 -10.19 -4.74 -10.27
C GLU A 29 -10.42 -3.23 -10.41
N ASN A 30 -9.42 -2.42 -10.06
CA ASN A 30 -9.49 -0.97 -10.16
C ASN A 30 -8.77 -0.43 -11.42
N ASN A 31 -8.32 -1.30 -12.33
CA ASN A 31 -7.58 -0.96 -13.55
C ASN A 31 -6.35 -0.07 -13.29
N LEU A 32 -5.60 -0.38 -12.24
CA LEU A 32 -4.43 0.38 -11.82
C LEU A 32 -3.16 -0.40 -12.12
N SER A 33 -2.18 0.25 -12.77
CA SER A 33 -0.83 -0.32 -12.89
C SER A 33 0.01 0.06 -11.68
N ALA A 34 0.56 -0.94 -11.00
CA ALA A 34 1.45 -0.76 -9.86
C ALA A 34 2.92 -0.86 -10.27
N GLU A 35 3.73 0.08 -9.79
CA GLU A 35 5.18 -0.05 -9.75
C GLU A 35 5.57 -0.93 -8.55
N ARG A 36 6.47 -1.89 -8.76
CA ARG A 36 6.96 -2.80 -7.72
C ARG A 36 8.38 -2.43 -7.31
N SER A 37 8.63 -2.32 -6.01
CA SER A 37 9.96 -2.07 -5.45
C SER A 37 10.12 -2.75 -4.09
N GLU A 38 11.34 -3.10 -3.72
CA GLU A 38 11.67 -3.57 -2.37
C GLU A 38 11.90 -2.37 -1.45
N VAL A 39 11.23 -2.34 -0.29
CA VAL A 39 11.37 -1.27 0.70
C VAL A 39 11.41 -1.91 2.09
N GLY A 40 12.60 -1.98 2.68
CA GLY A 40 12.79 -2.71 3.93
C GLY A 40 12.39 -4.19 3.78
N PRO A 41 11.53 -4.73 4.65
CA PRO A 41 11.09 -6.12 4.57
C PRO A 41 9.94 -6.35 3.57
N TYR A 42 9.48 -5.30 2.88
CA TYR A 42 8.26 -5.34 2.07
C TYR A 42 8.55 -5.33 0.57
N GLN A 43 7.72 -6.05 -0.18
CA GLN A 43 7.47 -5.74 -1.59
C GLN A 43 6.40 -4.64 -1.65
N CYS A 44 6.78 -3.42 -2.04
CA CYS A 44 5.87 -2.29 -2.17
C CYS A 44 5.27 -2.24 -3.58
N HIS A 45 3.95 -2.19 -3.65
CA HIS A 45 3.16 -1.96 -4.87
C HIS A 45 2.60 -0.53 -4.83
N ARG A 46 3.03 0.32 -5.76
CA ARG A 46 2.72 1.74 -5.75
C ARG A 46 1.96 2.18 -6.99
N HIS A 47 0.91 2.98 -6.79
CA HIS A 47 0.24 3.73 -7.84
C HIS A 47 -0.02 5.17 -7.36
N ALA A 48 0.69 6.15 -7.90
CA ALA A 48 0.67 7.54 -7.44
C ALA A 48 0.90 7.64 -5.91
N ASP A 49 -0.05 8.20 -5.16
CA ASP A 49 0.03 8.38 -3.70
C ASP A 49 -0.58 7.21 -2.91
N LEU A 50 -0.92 6.10 -3.58
CA LEU A 50 -1.30 4.85 -2.95
C LEU A 50 -0.10 3.89 -2.96
N ARG A 51 0.27 3.40 -1.77
CA ARG A 51 1.25 2.32 -1.58
C ARG A 51 0.58 1.17 -0.85
N ILE A 52 0.78 -0.05 -1.32
CA ILE A 52 0.42 -1.26 -0.60
C ILE A 52 1.71 -2.06 -0.36
N TYR A 53 2.08 -2.18 0.91
CA TYR A 53 3.23 -2.97 1.35
C TYR A 53 2.78 -4.42 1.55
N GLN A 54 3.35 -5.33 0.76
CA GLN A 54 3.14 -6.76 0.95
C GLN A 54 3.96 -7.24 2.15
N GLY A 55 3.29 -7.52 3.27
CA GLY A 55 3.93 -7.99 4.49
C GLY A 55 3.18 -7.62 5.77
N ASP A 56 3.77 -7.98 6.90
CA ASP A 56 3.18 -7.74 8.22
C ASP A 56 3.29 -6.27 8.60
N PHE A 57 2.16 -5.62 8.92
CA PHE A 57 2.13 -4.23 9.42
C PHE A 57 2.99 -4.04 10.67
N PHE A 58 3.16 -5.05 11.52
CA PHE A 58 3.95 -4.91 12.74
C PHE A 58 5.45 -4.68 12.47
N ALA A 59 5.93 -4.93 11.24
CA ALA A 59 7.28 -4.58 10.79
C ALA A 59 7.38 -3.14 10.23
N ALA A 60 6.30 -2.35 10.23
CA ALA A 60 6.28 -1.00 9.66
C ALA A 60 7.32 -0.03 10.27
N PRO A 61 7.77 -0.19 11.53
CA PRO A 61 8.90 0.59 12.04
C PRO A 61 10.18 0.50 11.16
N GLU A 62 10.37 -0.58 10.41
CA GLU A 62 11.52 -0.76 9.50
C GLU A 62 11.46 0.17 8.29
N LEU A 63 10.29 0.74 7.96
CA LEU A 63 10.15 1.73 6.89
C LEU A 63 10.73 3.10 7.27
N GLY A 64 11.10 3.32 8.54
CA GLY A 64 11.53 4.63 9.04
C GLY A 64 10.44 5.70 8.95
N GLN A 65 9.18 5.30 8.75
CA GLN A 65 8.02 6.17 8.64
C GLN A 65 7.28 6.22 9.99
N ARG A 66 6.64 7.37 10.25
CA ARG A 66 5.84 7.58 11.47
C ARG A 66 4.36 7.65 11.08
N TYR A 67 3.63 6.58 11.36
CA TYR A 67 2.18 6.54 11.21
C TYR A 67 1.53 7.13 12.46
N ARG A 68 0.69 8.16 12.30
CA ARG A 68 -0.11 8.71 13.40
C ARG A 68 -1.43 7.94 13.46
N LEU A 69 -1.59 7.12 14.49
CA LEU A 69 -2.90 6.58 14.83
C LEU A 69 -3.73 7.75 15.39
N VAL A 70 -4.87 8.05 14.76
CA VAL A 70 -5.84 9.04 15.26
C VAL A 70 -6.55 8.54 16.51
#